data_AF-A0A7Y9ICB7-F1
#
_entry.id   AF-A0A7Y9ICB7-F1
#
_cell.length_a   1.000
_cell.length_b   1.000
_cell.length_c   1.000
_cell.angle_alpha   90.00
_cell.angle_beta   90.00
_cell.angle_gamma   90.00
#
_symmetry.space_group_name_H-M   'P 1'
#
loop_
_entity.id
_entity.type
_entity.pdbx_description
1 polymer ?
#
loop_
_entity_poly.entity_id
_entity_poly.type
_entity_poly.pdbx_seq_one_letter_code
_entity_poly.pdbx_strand_id
1 'polypeptide(L)'
;MTGIDDAQARHGNYRADCDRLRAIWEKTIAGRGGPLPGAILDPIRTPTGWCGQVQLRPGQHSTRSVIDASSSIAAAFGLPRGSIVVEGGVDETADTAFIWAYDAPSQADYHEHRPMRIPDHSIGKTKDIHRSHVRGWASDYRGAWQALLANRGQGKIIDDVVHRLLRLRAGLIDLLPDSAPDAMRDLLVEQGVTAESLPRDLVELCGLSYDRDRR
;
A
#
# COMPACT_ATOMS: atom_id res chain seq x y z
N MET A 1 2.60 -33.20 19.17
CA MET A 1 2.44 -33.74 17.81
C MET A 1 1.38 -32.92 17.07
N THR A 2 1.57 -31.59 17.01
CA THR A 2 0.57 -30.60 16.57
C THR A 2 1.13 -29.57 15.59
N GLY A 3 2.46 -29.41 15.50
CA GLY A 3 3.10 -28.41 14.64
C GLY A 3 3.28 -28.79 13.16
N ILE A 4 3.20 -30.08 12.82
CA ILE A 4 3.35 -30.57 11.43
C ILE A 4 2.03 -30.39 10.67
N ASP A 5 0.90 -30.69 11.31
CA ASP A 5 -0.45 -30.53 10.72
C ASP A 5 -0.77 -29.05 10.44
N ASP A 6 -0.35 -28.15 11.34
CA ASP A 6 -0.50 -26.69 11.14
C ASP A 6 0.34 -26.16 9.99
N ALA A 7 1.56 -26.66 9.79
CA ALA A 7 2.42 -26.24 8.69
C ALA A 7 1.88 -26.71 7.33
N GLN A 8 1.37 -27.94 7.27
CA GLN A 8 0.79 -28.52 6.07
C GLN A 8 -0.53 -27.84 5.69
N ALA A 9 -1.37 -27.52 6.68
CA ALA A 9 -2.59 -26.74 6.48
C ALA A 9 -2.30 -25.31 5.96
N ARG A 10 -1.31 -24.62 6.55
CA ARG A 10 -0.88 -23.28 6.08
C ARG A 10 -0.39 -23.31 4.64
N HIS A 11 0.42 -24.32 4.29
CA HIS A 11 0.93 -24.48 2.92
C HIS A 11 -0.18 -24.79 1.91
N GLY A 12 -1.16 -25.62 2.30
CA GLY A 12 -2.34 -25.90 1.49
C GLY A 12 -3.18 -24.64 1.23
N ASN A 13 -3.45 -23.86 2.27
CA ASN A 13 -4.19 -22.59 2.16
C ASN A 13 -3.46 -21.58 1.26
N TYR A 14 -2.14 -21.45 1.43
CA TYR A 14 -1.32 -20.56 0.60
C TYR A 14 -1.42 -20.91 -0.89
N ARG A 15 -1.32 -22.19 -1.24
CA ARG A 15 -1.46 -22.64 -2.65
C ARG A 15 -2.84 -22.35 -3.20
N ALA A 16 -3.89 -22.65 -2.43
CA ALA A 16 -5.27 -22.40 -2.84
C ALA A 16 -5.52 -20.90 -3.08
N ASP A 17 -4.95 -20.02 -2.27
CA ASP A 17 -5.04 -18.57 -2.47
C ASP A 17 -4.31 -18.12 -3.75
N CYS A 18 -3.11 -18.62 -4.01
CA CYS A 18 -2.39 -18.35 -5.26
C CYS A 18 -3.17 -18.86 -6.49
N ASP A 19 -3.73 -20.07 -6.42
CA ASP A 19 -4.54 -20.65 -7.50
C ASP A 19 -5.80 -19.81 -7.76
N ARG A 20 -6.44 -19.30 -6.70
CA ARG A 20 -7.57 -18.38 -6.82
C ARG A 20 -7.17 -17.07 -7.52
N LEU A 21 -6.01 -16.51 -7.19
CA LEU A 21 -5.51 -15.30 -7.85
C LEU A 21 -5.27 -15.55 -9.36
N ARG A 22 -4.64 -16.68 -9.71
CA ARG A 22 -4.44 -17.06 -11.13
C ARG A 22 -5.76 -17.24 -11.86
N ALA A 23 -6.74 -17.91 -11.25
CA ALA A 23 -8.04 -18.14 -11.86
C ALA A 23 -8.81 -16.82 -12.13
N ILE A 24 -8.74 -15.85 -11.22
CA ILE A 24 -9.32 -14.51 -11.44
C ILE A 24 -8.60 -13.84 -12.61
N TRP A 25 -7.26 -13.82 -12.59
CA TRP A 25 -6.45 -13.21 -13.65
C TRP A 25 -6.76 -13.79 -15.03
N GLU A 26 -6.72 -15.11 -15.18
CA GLU A 26 -6.99 -15.82 -16.43
C GLU A 26 -8.37 -15.48 -17.00
N LYS A 27 -9.37 -15.34 -16.12
CA LYS A 27 -10.74 -15.08 -16.54
C LYS A 27 -10.97 -13.61 -16.92
N THR A 28 -10.48 -12.67 -16.12
CA THR A 28 -10.89 -11.26 -16.21
C THR A 28 -9.84 -10.38 -16.89
N ILE A 29 -8.56 -10.70 -16.73
CA ILE A 29 -7.44 -9.89 -17.21
C ILE A 29 -6.86 -10.47 -18.50
N ALA A 30 -6.54 -11.76 -18.48
CA ALA A 30 -5.89 -12.45 -19.60
C ALA A 30 -6.86 -13.20 -20.54
N GLY A 31 -8.16 -13.17 -20.24
CA GLY A 31 -9.18 -13.72 -21.12
C GLY A 31 -9.24 -12.99 -22.47
N ARG A 32 -9.89 -13.60 -23.47
CA ARG A 32 -9.99 -13.07 -24.85
C ARG A 32 -10.54 -11.63 -24.94
N GLY A 33 -11.40 -11.22 -24.01
CA GLY A 33 -11.93 -9.85 -23.91
C GLY A 33 -11.35 -9.03 -22.77
N GLY A 34 -10.31 -9.53 -22.10
CA GLY A 34 -9.66 -8.84 -21.00
C GLY A 34 -8.68 -7.76 -21.49
N PRO A 35 -8.20 -6.89 -20.60
CA PRO A 35 -7.24 -5.83 -20.92
C PRO A 35 -5.84 -6.32 -21.33
N LEU A 36 -5.44 -7.54 -20.96
CA LEU A 36 -4.13 -8.11 -21.28
C LEU A 36 -4.24 -9.55 -21.83
N PRO A 37 -4.92 -9.77 -22.99
CA PRO A 37 -5.21 -11.11 -23.47
C PRO A 37 -3.99 -12.01 -23.59
N GLY A 38 -4.06 -13.17 -22.93
CA GLY A 38 -3.03 -14.19 -22.94
C GLY A 38 -1.78 -13.87 -22.12
N ALA A 39 -1.78 -12.83 -21.29
CA ALA A 39 -0.76 -12.61 -20.26
C ALA A 39 -0.87 -13.63 -19.13
N ILE A 40 0.26 -14.05 -18.55
CA ILE A 40 0.31 -15.04 -17.48
C ILE A 40 0.75 -14.35 -16.18
N LEU A 41 0.09 -14.66 -15.07
CA LEU A 41 0.45 -14.19 -13.74
C LEU A 41 1.03 -15.34 -12.90
N ASP A 42 2.17 -15.10 -12.26
CA ASP A 42 2.70 -15.92 -11.18
C ASP A 42 2.59 -15.17 -9.84
N PRO A 43 1.51 -15.39 -9.06
CA PRO A 43 1.22 -14.60 -7.88
C PRO A 43 1.78 -15.22 -6.59
N ILE A 44 2.13 -14.34 -5.66
CA ILE A 44 2.56 -14.61 -4.29
C ILE A 44 1.67 -13.80 -3.35
N ARG A 45 1.11 -14.45 -2.32
CA ARG A 45 0.35 -13.75 -1.27
C ARG A 45 1.30 -13.01 -0.33
N THR A 46 0.91 -11.80 0.07
CA THR A 46 1.61 -10.99 1.07
C THR A 46 0.66 -10.66 2.23
N PRO A 47 1.19 -10.21 3.39
CA PRO A 47 0.34 -9.78 4.51
C PRO A 47 -0.58 -8.59 4.19
N THR A 48 -0.28 -7.82 3.16
CA THR A 48 -0.98 -6.57 2.79
C THR A 48 -1.56 -6.62 1.37
N GLY A 49 -1.75 -7.83 0.83
CA GLY A 49 -2.31 -8.06 -0.50
C GLY A 49 -1.62 -9.21 -1.22
N TRP A 50 -1.14 -8.95 -2.44
CA TRP A 50 -0.38 -9.91 -3.23
C TRP A 50 0.59 -9.20 -4.19
N CYS A 51 1.58 -9.93 -4.68
CA CYS A 51 2.44 -9.48 -5.77
C CYS A 51 2.67 -10.61 -6.77
N GLY A 52 3.27 -10.32 -7.91
CA GLY A 52 3.58 -11.36 -8.87
C GLY A 52 4.22 -10.87 -10.15
N GLN A 53 4.93 -11.78 -10.80
CA GLN A 53 5.47 -11.55 -12.13
C GLN A 53 4.37 -11.77 -13.17
N VAL A 54 4.27 -10.83 -14.11
CA VAL A 54 3.42 -10.95 -15.29
C VAL A 54 4.31 -11.22 -16.49
N GLN A 55 4.05 -12.33 -17.17
CA GLN A 55 4.62 -12.64 -18.48
C GLN A 55 3.65 -12.12 -19.54
N LEU A 56 4.13 -11.18 -20.34
CA LEU A 56 3.39 -10.55 -21.42
C LEU A 56 3.64 -11.30 -22.73
N ARG A 57 2.69 -11.22 -23.66
CA ARG A 57 2.90 -11.75 -24.99
C ARG A 57 3.87 -10.85 -25.77
N PRO A 58 5.00 -11.40 -26.27
CA PRO A 58 5.97 -10.62 -27.00
C PRO A 58 5.36 -9.84 -28.16
N GLY A 59 5.65 -8.54 -28.21
CA GLY A 59 5.16 -7.62 -29.25
C GLY A 59 3.66 -7.28 -29.20
N GLN A 60 2.88 -7.80 -28.24
CA GLN A 60 1.46 -7.45 -28.07
C GLN A 60 1.22 -6.50 -26.91
N HIS A 61 1.96 -6.68 -25.83
CA HIS A 61 1.84 -5.91 -24.60
C HIS A 61 3.22 -5.51 -24.10
N SER A 62 3.26 -4.42 -23.35
CA SER A 62 4.45 -3.97 -22.63
C SER A 62 4.10 -3.67 -21.17
N THR A 63 5.10 -3.36 -20.35
CA THR A 63 4.87 -2.84 -18.98
C THR A 63 3.86 -1.69 -18.98
N ARG A 64 3.86 -0.84 -20.02
CA ARG A 64 2.89 0.26 -20.15
C ARG A 64 1.45 -0.25 -20.27
N SER A 65 1.21 -1.35 -21.00
CA SER A 65 -0.11 -1.97 -21.07
C SER A 65 -0.60 -2.41 -19.69
N VAL A 66 0.30 -2.90 -18.83
CA VAL A 66 -0.03 -3.30 -17.46
C VAL A 66 -0.36 -2.08 -16.58
N ILE A 67 0.40 -1.00 -16.72
CA ILE A 67 0.12 0.29 -16.07
C ILE A 67 -1.26 0.81 -16.48
N ASP A 68 -1.58 0.80 -17.77
CA ASP A 68 -2.88 1.27 -18.29
C ASP A 68 -4.04 0.37 -17.83
N ALA A 69 -3.77 -0.93 -17.62
CA ALA A 69 -4.74 -1.90 -17.11
C ALA A 69 -4.93 -1.87 -15.58
N SER A 70 -4.12 -1.10 -14.83
CA SER A 70 -4.09 -1.09 -13.36
C SER A 70 -5.47 -0.90 -12.70
N SER A 71 -6.33 -0.03 -13.23
CA SER A 71 -7.68 0.18 -12.70
C SER A 71 -8.60 -1.03 -12.93
N SER A 72 -8.48 -1.70 -14.09
CA SER A 72 -9.23 -2.93 -14.39
C SER A 72 -8.74 -4.10 -13.53
N ILE A 73 -7.43 -4.17 -13.29
CA ILE A 73 -6.83 -5.15 -12.38
C ILE A 73 -7.37 -4.94 -10.96
N ALA A 74 -7.31 -3.71 -10.41
CA ALA A 74 -7.86 -3.41 -9.09
C ALA A 74 -9.33 -3.86 -8.98
N ALA A 75 -10.16 -3.51 -9.96
CA ALA A 75 -11.57 -3.88 -9.99
C ALA A 75 -11.80 -5.40 -10.03
N ALA A 76 -11.01 -6.15 -10.82
CA ALA A 76 -11.12 -7.60 -10.93
C ALA A 76 -10.86 -8.33 -9.60
N PHE A 77 -9.99 -7.77 -8.76
CA PHE A 77 -9.65 -8.32 -7.45
C PHE A 77 -10.42 -7.66 -6.29
N GLY A 78 -11.37 -6.77 -6.57
CA GLY A 78 -12.15 -6.06 -5.56
C GLY A 78 -11.32 -5.09 -4.72
N LEU A 79 -10.19 -4.61 -5.25
CA LEU A 79 -9.28 -3.69 -4.58
C LEU A 79 -9.70 -2.24 -4.84
N PRO A 80 -9.45 -1.32 -3.88
CA PRO A 80 -9.68 0.10 -4.11
C PRO A 80 -8.84 0.65 -5.27
N ARG A 81 -9.35 1.67 -5.96
CA ARG A 81 -8.61 2.36 -7.02
C ARG A 81 -7.31 2.95 -6.46
N GLY A 82 -6.22 2.78 -7.19
CA GLY A 82 -4.90 3.27 -6.78
C GLY A 82 -4.12 2.30 -5.87
N SER A 83 -4.59 1.06 -5.70
CA SER A 83 -3.89 0.05 -4.90
C SER A 83 -2.95 -0.84 -5.72
N ILE A 84 -2.76 -0.55 -7.00
CA ILE A 84 -1.89 -1.33 -7.90
C ILE A 84 -0.65 -0.52 -8.23
N VAL A 85 0.53 -1.09 -7.96
CA VAL A 85 1.83 -0.58 -8.40
C VAL A 85 2.40 -1.54 -9.42
N VAL A 86 2.96 -1.00 -10.50
CA VAL A 86 3.57 -1.79 -11.58
C VAL A 86 5.01 -1.37 -11.73
N GLU A 87 5.92 -2.33 -11.60
CA GLU A 87 7.35 -2.15 -11.82
C GLU A 87 7.75 -2.84 -13.15
N GLY A 88 8.82 -2.34 -13.77
CA GLY A 88 9.44 -3.04 -14.90
C GLY A 88 9.96 -4.41 -14.46
N GLY A 89 10.00 -5.37 -15.39
CA GLY A 89 10.64 -6.66 -15.11
C GLY A 89 12.10 -6.49 -14.68
N VAL A 90 12.58 -7.39 -13.80
CA VAL A 90 13.93 -7.36 -13.21
C VAL A 90 15.05 -7.31 -14.26
N ASP A 91 14.78 -7.82 -15.47
CA ASP A 91 15.73 -7.89 -16.58
C ASP A 91 15.46 -6.87 -17.71
N GLU A 92 14.57 -5.89 -17.50
CA GLU A 92 14.15 -4.90 -18.51
C GLU A 92 13.66 -5.52 -19.84
N THR A 93 13.35 -6.82 -19.86
CA THR A 93 12.76 -7.46 -21.03
C THR A 93 11.37 -6.86 -21.23
N ALA A 94 11.12 -6.33 -22.42
CA ALA A 94 9.87 -5.61 -22.76
C ALA A 94 8.59 -6.45 -22.53
N ASP A 95 8.76 -7.75 -22.36
CA ASP A 95 7.71 -8.76 -22.24
C ASP A 95 7.44 -9.20 -20.78
N THR A 96 8.00 -8.51 -19.78
CA THR A 96 7.70 -8.78 -18.36
C THR A 96 7.39 -7.52 -17.56
N ALA A 97 6.51 -7.67 -16.58
CA ALA A 97 6.21 -6.65 -15.58
C ALA A 97 6.07 -7.31 -14.20
N PHE A 98 6.26 -6.54 -13.14
CA PHE A 98 5.99 -6.99 -11.79
C PHE A 98 4.85 -6.17 -11.20
N ILE A 99 3.87 -6.81 -10.58
CA ILE A 99 2.71 -6.15 -9.97
C ILE A 99 2.79 -6.29 -8.47
N TRP A 100 2.53 -5.20 -7.77
CA TRP A 100 2.13 -5.18 -6.36
C TRP A 100 0.68 -4.73 -6.27
N ALA A 101 -0.16 -5.56 -5.66
CA ALA A 101 -1.58 -5.29 -5.47
C ALA A 101 -1.87 -5.26 -3.97
N TYR A 102 -2.15 -4.06 -3.49
CA TYR A 102 -2.34 -3.76 -2.08
C TYR A 102 -3.81 -3.78 -1.68
N ASP A 103 -4.09 -4.10 -0.43
CA ASP A 103 -5.44 -4.03 0.12
C ASP A 103 -5.91 -2.57 0.33
N ALA A 104 -4.97 -1.63 0.45
CA ALA A 104 -5.25 -0.19 0.57
C ALA A 104 -4.37 0.67 -0.37
N PRO A 105 -4.91 1.76 -0.95
CA PRO A 105 -4.13 2.74 -1.71
C PRO A 105 -2.96 3.28 -0.88
N SER A 106 -3.20 3.50 0.42
CA SER A 106 -2.29 3.24 1.55
C SER A 106 -0.89 2.78 1.21
N GLN A 107 -0.83 1.51 0.91
CA GLN A 107 0.39 0.76 0.85
C GLN A 107 1.02 0.88 -0.54
N ALA A 108 0.21 1.10 -1.58
CA ALA A 108 0.67 1.36 -2.94
C ALA A 108 1.46 2.66 -3.05
N ASP A 109 0.91 3.77 -2.57
CA ASP A 109 1.63 5.05 -2.63
C ASP A 109 2.82 5.08 -1.65
N TYR A 110 2.78 4.35 -0.52
CA TYR A 110 3.99 4.11 0.27
C TYR A 110 5.07 3.37 -0.53
N HIS A 111 4.69 2.33 -1.28
CA HIS A 111 5.61 1.59 -2.15
C HIS A 111 6.27 2.53 -3.17
N GLU A 112 5.50 3.35 -3.88
CA GLU A 112 6.02 4.20 -4.94
C GLU A 112 6.98 5.28 -4.42
N HIS A 113 6.71 5.83 -3.24
CA HIS A 113 7.44 6.98 -2.74
C HIS A 113 8.59 6.62 -1.80
N ARG A 114 8.73 5.34 -1.40
CA ARG A 114 9.68 4.78 -0.39
C ARG A 114 10.47 5.87 0.35
N PRO A 115 9.83 6.65 1.24
CA PRO A 115 10.44 7.89 1.71
C PRO A 115 11.69 7.67 2.57
N MET A 116 11.93 6.43 3.05
CA MET A 116 13.23 5.95 3.56
C MET A 116 13.36 4.43 3.41
N ARG A 117 14.59 3.94 3.16
CA ARG A 117 15.00 2.63 3.69
C ARG A 117 15.11 2.82 5.20
N ILE A 118 14.10 2.44 5.98
CA ILE A 118 14.30 2.29 7.43
C ILE A 118 15.41 1.26 7.57
N PRO A 119 16.57 1.61 8.14
CA PRO A 119 17.64 0.65 8.29
C PRO A 119 17.13 -0.51 9.14
N ASP A 120 17.37 -1.73 8.67
CA ASP A 120 16.98 -2.97 9.33
C ASP A 120 17.67 -3.03 10.71
N HIS A 121 16.94 -2.62 11.76
CA HIS A 121 17.47 -2.45 13.10
C HIS A 121 16.62 -3.27 14.09
N SER A 122 17.13 -4.46 14.38
CA SER A 122 16.78 -5.42 15.45
C SER A 122 15.72 -4.98 16.50
N ILE A 123 14.63 -5.73 16.46
CA ILE A 123 13.48 -5.94 17.37
C ILE A 123 13.76 -5.59 18.85
N GLY A 124 13.31 -4.42 19.31
CA GLY A 124 13.16 -4.13 20.75
C GLY A 124 13.32 -2.66 21.12
N LYS A 125 14.52 -2.09 20.91
CA LYS A 125 14.80 -0.66 21.12
C LYS A 125 14.26 0.24 19.98
N THR A 126 13.83 -0.39 18.88
CA THR A 126 13.38 0.25 17.65
C THR A 126 11.96 0.82 17.75
N LYS A 127 11.08 0.23 18.57
CA LYS A 127 9.67 0.67 18.65
C LYS A 127 9.54 2.08 19.22
N ASP A 128 10.30 2.41 20.25
CA ASP A 128 10.27 3.75 20.87
C ASP A 128 10.91 4.81 19.96
N ILE A 129 11.99 4.45 19.25
CA ILE A 129 12.62 5.34 18.26
C ILE A 129 11.67 5.57 17.08
N HIS A 130 11.03 4.52 16.56
CA HIS A 130 10.05 4.63 15.49
C HIS A 130 8.83 5.46 15.92
N ARG A 131 8.30 5.24 17.14
CA ARG A 131 7.24 6.09 17.70
C ARG A 131 7.67 7.55 17.84
N SER A 132 8.90 7.81 18.27
CA SER A 132 9.46 9.16 18.34
C SER A 132 9.55 9.82 16.95
N HIS A 133 10.00 9.08 15.94
CA HIS A 133 10.02 9.56 14.55
C HIS A 133 8.61 9.85 14.02
N VAL A 134 7.66 8.92 14.21
CA VAL A 134 6.25 9.10 13.80
C VAL A 134 5.65 10.33 14.49
N ARG A 135 5.93 10.54 15.79
CA ARG A 135 5.52 11.74 16.52
C ARG A 135 6.09 13.01 15.91
N GLY A 136 7.40 13.02 15.61
CA GLY A 136 8.05 14.15 14.94
C GLY A 136 7.42 14.45 13.58
N TRP A 137 7.19 13.42 12.75
CA TRP A 137 6.56 13.57 11.45
C TRP A 137 5.10 14.03 11.53
N ALA A 138 4.35 13.56 12.52
CA ALA A 138 2.98 14.00 12.76
C ALA A 138 2.93 15.49 13.13
N SER A 139 3.84 15.95 13.99
CA SER A 139 3.99 17.36 14.34
C SER A 139 4.38 18.22 13.12
N ASP A 140 5.39 17.79 12.35
CA ASP A 140 5.84 18.49 11.15
C ASP A 140 4.73 18.59 10.10
N TYR A 141 4.02 17.49 9.87
CA TYR A 141 2.88 17.42 8.97
C TYR A 141 1.75 18.36 9.43
N ARG A 142 1.41 18.33 10.73
CA ARG A 142 0.40 19.22 11.31
C ARG A 142 0.76 20.69 11.09
N GLY A 143 2.01 21.07 11.31
CA GLY A 143 2.49 22.43 11.07
C GLY A 143 2.35 22.86 9.60
N ALA A 144 2.72 22.00 8.66
CA ALA A 144 2.56 22.29 7.23
C ALA A 144 1.09 22.38 6.81
N TRP A 145 0.24 21.50 7.33
CA TRP A 145 -1.20 21.52 7.07
C TRP A 145 -1.86 22.81 7.58
N GLN A 146 -1.51 23.25 8.80
CA GLN A 146 -1.98 24.54 9.32
C GLN A 146 -1.49 25.72 8.46
N ALA A 147 -0.24 25.69 8.02
CA ALA A 147 0.32 26.71 7.13
C ALA A 147 -0.43 26.76 5.79
N LEU A 148 -0.84 25.61 5.24
CA LEU A 148 -1.67 25.52 4.03
C LEU A 148 -3.06 26.11 4.25
N LEU A 149 -3.71 25.82 5.37
CA LEU A 149 -5.02 26.39 5.70
C LEU A 149 -4.96 27.91 5.90
N ALA A 150 -3.87 28.41 6.49
CA ALA A 150 -3.65 29.84 6.72
C ALA A 150 -3.28 30.59 5.43
N ASN A 151 -2.51 29.97 4.53
CA ASN A 151 -1.99 30.59 3.32
C ASN A 151 -2.59 29.90 2.09
N ARG A 152 -3.65 30.49 1.52
CA ARG A 152 -4.41 29.98 0.37
C ARG A 152 -3.56 29.85 -0.91
N GLY A 153 -2.70 28.83 -0.99
CA GLY A 153 -2.22 28.26 -2.26
C GLY A 153 -0.85 28.72 -2.78
N GLN A 154 0.16 28.92 -1.92
CA GLN A 154 1.54 28.95 -2.44
C GLN A 154 2.00 27.52 -2.78
N GLY A 155 2.42 27.28 -4.03
CA GLY A 155 2.79 25.93 -4.52
C GLY A 155 3.81 25.21 -3.64
N LYS A 156 4.82 25.92 -3.11
CA LYS A 156 5.83 25.36 -2.19
C LYS A 156 5.21 24.76 -0.90
N ILE A 157 4.11 25.34 -0.40
CA ILE A 157 3.44 24.84 0.80
C ILE A 157 2.72 23.52 0.50
N ILE A 158 2.18 23.37 -0.71
CA ILE A 158 1.53 22.13 -1.15
C ILE A 158 2.56 21.00 -1.20
N ASP A 159 3.72 21.25 -1.82
CA ASP A 159 4.81 20.26 -1.90
C ASP A 159 5.30 19.85 -0.50
N ASP A 160 5.48 20.82 0.41
CA ASP A 160 5.88 20.56 1.79
C ASP A 160 4.83 19.71 2.54
N VAL A 161 3.54 19.97 2.34
CA VAL A 161 2.45 19.17 2.93
C VAL A 161 2.47 17.75 2.38
N VAL A 162 2.55 17.58 1.06
CA VAL A 162 2.57 16.26 0.42
C VAL A 162 3.76 15.45 0.91
N HIS A 163 4.97 16.04 0.90
CA HIS A 163 6.17 15.34 1.34
C HIS A 163 6.11 14.90 2.81
N ARG A 164 5.58 15.76 3.69
CA ARG A 164 5.42 15.42 5.12
C ARG A 164 4.30 14.39 5.34
N LEU A 165 3.22 14.44 4.57
CA LEU A 165 2.17 13.42 4.60
C LEU A 165 2.71 12.05 4.19
N LEU A 166 3.50 11.98 3.12
CA LEU A 166 4.13 10.74 2.66
C LEU A 166 5.07 10.15 3.73
N ARG A 167 5.85 10.99 4.42
CA ARG A 167 6.69 10.56 5.54
C ARG A 167 5.89 10.07 6.74
N LEU A 168 4.82 10.78 7.12
CA LEU A 168 3.96 10.35 8.21
C LEU A 168 3.33 9.00 7.89
N ARG A 169 2.73 8.88 6.71
CA ARG A 169 2.12 7.64 6.18
C ARG A 169 3.07 6.45 6.26
N ALA A 170 4.31 6.64 5.82
CA ALA A 170 5.35 5.63 5.92
C ALA A 170 5.54 5.12 7.34
N GLY A 171 5.77 6.02 8.28
CA GLY A 171 5.93 5.66 9.68
C GLY A 171 4.71 4.98 10.28
N LEU A 172 3.50 5.40 9.88
CA LEU A 172 2.26 4.75 10.33
C LEU A 172 2.18 3.30 9.84
N ILE A 173 2.38 3.08 8.54
CA ILE A 173 2.33 1.74 7.92
C ILE A 173 3.39 0.81 8.51
N ASP A 174 4.60 1.30 8.73
CA ASP A 174 5.71 0.49 9.29
C ASP A 174 5.50 0.15 10.77
N LEU A 175 4.81 1.00 11.53
CA LEU A 175 4.63 0.82 12.97
C LEU A 175 3.35 0.04 13.34
N LEU A 176 2.35 0.01 12.45
CA LEU A 176 1.05 -0.62 12.68
C LEU A 176 1.08 -2.14 12.92
N PRO A 177 1.87 -2.97 12.21
CA PRO A 177 1.97 -4.40 12.51
C PRO A 177 2.40 -4.67 13.96
N ASP A 178 3.07 -3.69 14.56
CA ASP A 178 3.75 -3.79 15.84
C ASP A 178 3.13 -2.94 16.96
N SER A 179 2.05 -2.20 16.66
CA SER A 179 1.37 -1.29 17.59
C SER A 179 -0.14 -1.45 17.51
N ALA A 180 -0.82 -1.38 18.66
CA ALA A 180 -2.28 -1.35 18.69
C ALA A 180 -2.80 -0.10 17.96
N PRO A 181 -3.86 -0.20 17.13
CA PRO A 181 -4.46 0.95 16.44
C PRO A 181 -4.81 2.11 17.39
N ASP A 182 -5.28 1.83 18.60
CA ASP A 182 -5.56 2.85 19.62
C ASP A 182 -4.33 3.66 20.02
N ALA A 183 -3.16 3.03 20.14
CA ALA A 183 -1.92 3.75 20.46
C ALA A 183 -1.50 4.69 19.33
N MET A 184 -1.80 4.32 18.07
CA MET A 184 -1.55 5.17 16.92
C MET A 184 -2.52 6.34 16.88
N ARG A 185 -3.81 6.07 17.13
CA ARG A 185 -4.84 7.09 17.26
C ARG A 185 -4.45 8.14 18.30
N ASP A 186 -4.08 7.69 19.50
CA ASP A 186 -3.78 8.57 20.63
C ASP A 186 -2.55 9.43 20.32
N LEU A 187 -1.53 8.88 19.64
CA LEU A 187 -0.37 9.63 19.16
C LEU A 187 -0.78 10.72 18.15
N LEU A 188 -1.59 10.38 17.15
CA LEU A 188 -2.03 11.35 16.13
C LEU A 188 -2.87 12.47 16.75
N VAL A 189 -3.78 12.12 17.68
CA VAL A 189 -4.58 13.08 18.43
C VAL A 189 -3.70 13.98 19.31
N GLU A 190 -2.71 13.42 20.00
CA GLU A 190 -1.73 14.18 20.81
C GLU A 190 -0.99 15.22 19.95
N GLN A 191 -0.65 14.88 18.70
CA GLN A 191 0.00 15.79 17.75
C GLN A 191 -0.98 16.71 17.01
N GLY A 192 -2.27 16.64 17.31
CA GLY A 192 -3.30 17.47 16.68
C GLY A 192 -3.58 17.14 15.22
N VAL A 193 -3.18 15.96 14.75
CA VAL A 193 -3.54 15.44 13.43
C VAL A 193 -4.99 14.98 13.46
N THR A 194 -5.82 15.54 12.59
CA THR A 194 -7.27 15.27 12.58
C THR A 194 -7.66 14.40 11.38
N ALA A 195 -8.83 13.76 11.44
CA ALA A 195 -9.33 12.93 10.36
C ALA A 195 -9.47 13.70 9.03
N GLU A 196 -9.80 14.99 9.09
CA GLU A 196 -9.94 15.86 7.92
C GLU A 196 -8.61 16.15 7.23
N SER A 197 -7.49 16.01 7.95
CA SER A 197 -6.16 16.23 7.40
C SER A 197 -5.64 14.98 6.68
N LEU A 198 -6.10 13.79 7.07
CA LEU A 198 -5.59 12.53 6.53
C LEU A 198 -6.44 11.95 5.39
N PRO A 199 -5.82 11.18 4.47
CA PRO A 199 -6.53 10.26 3.59
C PRO A 199 -7.46 9.31 4.37
N ARG A 200 -8.66 9.04 3.83
CA ARG A 200 -9.70 8.24 4.49
C ARG A 200 -9.21 6.88 4.96
N ASP A 201 -8.42 6.19 4.15
CA ASP A 201 -7.88 4.89 4.48
C ASP A 201 -6.89 4.95 5.66
N LEU A 202 -6.09 6.02 5.80
CA LEU A 202 -5.27 6.22 7.00
C LEU A 202 -6.10 6.56 8.24
N VAL A 203 -7.21 7.28 8.07
CA VAL A 203 -8.18 7.54 9.15
C VAL A 203 -8.75 6.22 9.67
N GLU A 204 -9.23 5.36 8.76
CA GLU A 204 -9.76 4.03 9.10
C GLU A 204 -8.69 3.14 9.73
N LEU A 205 -7.50 3.08 9.14
CA LEU A 205 -6.39 2.26 9.60
C LEU A 205 -5.88 2.65 10.99
N CYS A 206 -5.92 3.94 11.33
CA CYS A 206 -5.51 4.47 12.63
C CYS A 206 -6.69 4.62 13.62
N GLY A 207 -7.90 4.21 13.27
CA GLY A 207 -9.08 4.32 14.14
C GLY A 207 -9.49 5.74 14.49
N LEU A 208 -9.19 6.72 13.64
CA LEU A 208 -9.68 8.09 13.77
C LEU A 208 -11.14 8.16 13.29
N SER A 209 -11.91 9.13 13.82
CA SER A 209 -13.30 9.38 13.40
C SER A 209 -13.41 10.80 12.85
N TYR A 210 -14.24 10.99 11.82
CA TYR A 210 -14.61 12.33 11.38
C TYR A 210 -15.57 12.92 12.41
N ASP A 211 -15.39 14.18 12.80
CA ASP A 211 -16.23 14.83 13.83
C ASP A 211 -17.74 14.88 13.46
N ARG A 212 -18.09 14.55 12.21
CA ARG A 212 -19.47 14.40 11.75
C ARG A 212 -20.17 13.13 12.24
N ASP A 213 -19.44 12.14 12.73
CA ASP A 213 -20.00 10.85 13.21
C ASP A 213 -20.34 10.86 14.71
N ARG A 214 -20.12 11.99 15.40
CA ARG A 214 -20.41 12.20 16.84
C ARG A 214 -21.71 12.98 17.12
N ARG A 215 -22.62 13.10 16.14
CA ARG A 215 -23.93 13.76 16.32
C ARG A 215 -25.08 12.76 16.30
#